data_AF-A0A7X2L8L9-F1
#
_entry.id   AF-A0A7X2L8L9-F1
#
_cell.length_a   1.000
_cell.length_b   1.000
_cell.length_c   1.000
_cell.angle_alpha   90.00
_cell.angle_beta   90.00
_cell.angle_gamma   90.00
#
_symmetry.space_group_name_H-M   'P 1'
#
loop_
_entity.id
_entity.type
_entity.pdbx_description
1 polymer ?
#
loop_
_entity_poly.entity_id
_entity_poly.type
_entity_poly.pdbx_seq_one_letter_code
_entity_poly.pdbx_strand_id
1 'polypeptide(L)'
;MRHPEQQASASYSQLSAVPPAPPASHDSARLLAETIPFNIERGGRSIEATYSTRNGIVTVKYRGKTLSTYSPQGDEANYKAVARQLLSVMLSI
;
A
#
# COMPACT_ATOMS: atom_id res chain seq x y z
N MET A 1 -0.22 69.49 19.20
CA MET A 1 -1.42 69.01 19.93
C MET A 1 -2.23 68.12 18.99
N ARG A 2 -2.64 66.94 19.50
CA ARG A 2 -3.68 66.02 18.98
C ARG A 2 -3.32 65.07 17.81
N HIS A 3 -2.84 63.87 18.17
CA HIS A 3 -3.52 62.62 17.78
C HIS A 3 -4.72 62.44 18.74
N PRO A 4 -5.90 61.88 18.37
CA PRO A 4 -6.09 60.51 17.87
C PRO A 4 -7.17 60.43 16.74
N GLU A 5 -7.44 59.30 16.07
CA GLU A 5 -8.37 58.23 16.50
C GLU A 5 -8.00 56.85 15.93
N GLN A 6 -8.33 55.84 16.73
CA GLN A 6 -8.18 54.40 16.51
C GLN A 6 -9.44 53.79 15.85
N GLN A 7 -9.28 52.69 15.10
CA GLN A 7 -10.19 51.52 14.90
C GLN A 7 -10.08 51.03 13.44
N ALA A 8 -10.07 49.74 13.09
CA ALA A 8 -10.12 48.49 13.83
C ALA A 8 -9.54 47.38 12.93
N SER A 9 -9.07 46.30 13.55
CA SER A 9 -8.62 45.06 12.92
C SER A 9 -9.68 44.45 11.99
N ALA A 10 -9.28 44.02 10.79
CA ALA A 10 -9.91 42.90 10.10
C ALA A 10 -8.91 42.18 9.19
N SER A 11 -8.70 40.93 9.53
CA SER A 11 -7.84 39.91 8.95
C SER A 11 -7.85 39.85 7.43
N TYR A 12 -6.67 40.02 6.80
CA TYR A 12 -6.43 39.42 5.50
C TYR A 12 -5.80 38.05 5.74
N SER A 13 -6.65 37.02 5.63
CA SER A 13 -6.30 35.61 5.68
C SER A 13 -5.06 35.35 4.83
N GLN A 14 -4.00 34.82 5.45
CA GLN A 14 -2.92 34.18 4.72
C GLN A 14 -3.54 33.01 3.95
N LEU A 15 -3.83 33.21 2.66
CA LEU A 15 -4.00 32.10 1.74
C LEU A 15 -2.63 31.43 1.64
N SER A 16 -2.37 30.50 2.56
CA SER A 16 -1.37 29.48 2.37
C SER A 16 -1.76 28.73 1.09
N ALA A 17 -1.14 29.09 -0.01
CA ALA A 17 -1.18 28.31 -1.24
C ALA A 17 -0.51 26.97 -0.92
N VAL A 18 -1.31 26.00 -0.50
CA VAL A 18 -0.90 24.60 -0.51
C VAL A 18 -0.60 24.29 -1.98
N PRO A 19 0.64 23.95 -2.35
CA PRO A 19 0.91 23.51 -3.71
C PRO A 19 0.02 22.29 -3.98
N PRO A 20 -0.64 22.20 -5.15
CA PRO A 20 -1.41 21.01 -5.47
C PRO A 20 -0.49 19.80 -5.31
N ALA A 21 -0.88 18.86 -4.44
CA ALA A 21 -0.15 17.62 -4.28
C ALA A 21 0.01 16.99 -5.69
N PRO A 22 1.21 16.54 -6.08
CA PRO A 22 1.37 15.83 -7.34
C PRO A 22 0.40 14.63 -7.36
N PRO A 23 -0.12 14.23 -8.53
CA PRO A 23 -1.09 13.15 -8.63
C PRO A 23 -0.43 11.83 -8.21
N ALA A 24 -0.49 11.51 -6.91
CA ALA A 24 -0.02 10.23 -6.35
C ALA A 24 -0.87 9.04 -6.84
N SER A 25 -1.93 9.32 -7.59
CA SER A 25 -2.95 8.34 -7.98
C SER A 25 -2.53 7.46 -9.16
N HIS A 26 -1.64 7.92 -10.05
CA HIS A 26 -1.35 7.17 -11.28
C HIS A 26 -0.30 6.07 -11.06
N ASP A 27 0.77 6.36 -10.33
CA ASP A 27 1.80 5.36 -10.02
C ASP A 27 1.29 4.29 -9.04
N SER A 28 0.50 4.68 -8.04
CA SER A 28 -0.13 3.72 -7.13
C SER A 28 -1.17 2.85 -7.84
N ALA A 29 -2.02 3.44 -8.70
CA ALA A 29 -2.98 2.66 -9.50
C ALA A 29 -2.28 1.68 -10.44
N ARG A 30 -1.16 2.07 -11.07
CA ARG A 30 -0.38 1.20 -11.95
C ARG A 30 0.30 0.07 -11.17
N LEU A 31 0.90 0.37 -10.02
CA LEU A 31 1.48 -0.65 -9.13
C LEU A 31 0.44 -1.66 -8.64
N LEU A 32 -0.77 -1.20 -8.34
CA LEU A 32 -1.90 -2.07 -7.97
C LEU A 32 -2.40 -2.88 -9.16
N ALA A 33 -2.45 -2.31 -10.36
CA ALA A 33 -2.83 -3.03 -11.59
C ALA A 33 -1.86 -4.17 -11.92
N GLU A 34 -0.59 -4.04 -11.52
CA GLU A 34 0.46 -5.05 -11.66
C GLU A 34 0.54 -5.99 -10.44
N THR A 35 -0.47 -5.99 -9.57
CA THR A 35 -0.57 -6.85 -8.39
C THR A 35 -1.87 -7.63 -8.39
N ILE A 36 -1.76 -8.96 -8.36
CA ILE A 36 -2.89 -9.88 -8.32
C ILE A 36 -3.15 -10.26 -6.86
N PRO A 37 -4.26 -9.80 -6.24
CA PRO A 37 -4.67 -10.28 -4.93
C PRO A 37 -5.28 -11.68 -5.05
N PHE A 38 -5.01 -12.54 -4.07
CA PHE A 38 -5.62 -13.85 -3.96
C PHE A 38 -5.62 -14.35 -2.52
N ASN A 39 -6.31 -15.46 -2.29
CA ASN A 39 -6.45 -16.05 -0.98
C ASN A 39 -5.88 -17.47 -0.93
N ILE A 40 -5.28 -17.81 0.20
CA ILE A 40 -4.84 -19.17 0.52
C ILE A 40 -5.78 -19.73 1.57
N GLU A 41 -6.45 -20.84 1.26
CA GLU A 41 -7.29 -21.55 2.21
C GLU A 41 -6.44 -22.50 3.07
N ARG A 42 -6.52 -22.36 4.39
CA ARG A 42 -5.83 -23.24 5.34
C ARG A 42 -6.62 -23.36 6.66
N GLY A 43 -7.00 -24.59 7.01
CA GLY A 43 -7.67 -24.87 8.29
C GLY A 43 -8.98 -24.09 8.48
N GLY A 44 -9.74 -23.90 7.40
CA GLY A 44 -10.99 -23.12 7.40
C GLY A 44 -10.81 -21.60 7.47
N ARG A 45 -9.58 -21.09 7.27
CA ARG A 45 -9.30 -19.66 7.21
C ARG A 45 -8.77 -19.27 5.84
N SER A 46 -9.26 -18.14 5.37
CA SER A 46 -8.78 -17.47 4.17
C SER A 46 -7.66 -16.50 4.53
N ILE A 47 -6.52 -16.61 3.86
CA ILE A 47 -5.31 -15.84 4.18
C ILE A 47 -4.96 -14.97 2.97
N GLU A 48 -4.81 -13.67 3.22
CA GLU A 48 -4.51 -12.68 2.19
C GLU A 48 -3.11 -12.88 1.63
N ALA A 49 -3.02 -12.93 0.30
CA ALA A 49 -1.77 -12.95 -0.42
C ALA A 49 -1.85 -12.08 -1.67
N THR A 50 -0.70 -11.60 -2.13
CA THR A 50 -0.58 -10.85 -3.37
C THR A 50 0.58 -11.38 -4.20
N TYR A 51 0.44 -11.28 -5.52
CA TYR A 51 1.51 -11.56 -6.46
C TYR A 51 1.72 -10.33 -7.34
N SER A 52 2.92 -9.76 -7.34
CA SER A 52 3.27 -8.67 -8.24
C SER A 52 3.82 -9.25 -9.55
N THR A 53 3.08 -9.04 -10.64
CA THR A 53 3.49 -9.48 -11.99
C THR A 53 4.67 -8.67 -12.53
N ARG A 54 4.92 -7.48 -11.96
CA ARG A 54 6.04 -6.60 -12.33
C ARG A 54 7.39 -7.18 -11.94
N ASN A 55 7.51 -7.68 -10.72
CA ASN A 55 8.79 -8.09 -10.13
C ASN A 55 8.80 -9.55 -9.66
N GLY A 56 7.69 -10.27 -9.80
CA GLY A 56 7.56 -11.66 -9.40
C GLY A 56 7.42 -11.87 -7.90
N ILE A 57 7.16 -10.82 -7.10
CA ILE A 57 7.09 -10.95 -5.63
C ILE A 57 5.75 -11.51 -5.20
N VAL A 58 5.80 -12.57 -4.39
CA VAL A 58 4.69 -13.12 -3.63
C VAL A 58 4.76 -12.61 -2.21
N THR A 59 3.66 -12.04 -1.73
CA THR A 59 3.53 -11.56 -0.35
C THR A 59 2.39 -12.29 0.34
N VAL A 60 2.60 -12.75 1.57
CA VAL A 60 1.58 -13.40 2.41
C VAL A 60 1.47 -12.63 3.72
N LYS A 61 0.24 -12.33 4.11
CA LYS A 61 -0.08 -11.65 5.37
C LYS A 61 -0.83 -12.61 6.30
N TYR A 62 -0.24 -12.93 7.44
CA TYR A 62 -0.80 -13.86 8.40
C TYR A 62 -0.59 -13.40 9.84
N ARG A 63 -1.69 -13.30 10.62
CA ARG A 63 -1.71 -12.89 12.04
C ARG A 63 -0.90 -11.60 12.34
N GLY A 64 -1.03 -10.60 11.47
CA GLY A 64 -0.33 -9.31 11.62
C GLY A 64 1.14 -9.33 11.19
N LYS A 65 1.67 -10.48 10.75
CA LYS A 65 2.99 -10.60 10.12
C LYS A 65 2.85 -10.62 8.61
N THR A 66 3.86 -10.13 7.92
CA THR A 66 3.97 -10.19 6.46
C THR A 66 5.30 -10.82 6.09
N LEU A 67 5.28 -11.80 5.19
CA LEU A 67 6.48 -12.30 4.53
C LEU A 67 6.34 -12.13 3.02
N SER A 68 7.46 -11.88 2.36
CA SER A 68 7.54 -11.77 0.90
C SER A 68 8.71 -12.58 0.36
N THR A 69 8.54 -13.18 -0.81
CA THR A 69 9.61 -13.87 -1.54
C THR A 69 9.39 -13.75 -3.04
N TYR A 70 10.41 -14.04 -3.83
CA TYR A 70 10.29 -14.11 -5.28
C TYR A 70 9.69 -15.46 -5.71
N SER A 71 8.71 -15.42 -6.62
CA SER A 71 8.32 -16.55 -7.44
C SER A 71 9.22 -16.59 -8.68
N PRO A 72 9.69 -17.77 -9.11
CA PRO A 72 10.37 -17.91 -10.39
C PRO A 72 9.50 -17.33 -11.52
N GLN A 73 10.10 -16.51 -12.38
CA GLN A 73 9.42 -15.91 -13.53
C GLN A 73 9.15 -16.99 -14.60
N GLY A 74 7.94 -17.01 -15.15
CA GLY A 74 7.59 -17.86 -16.31
C GLY A 74 6.51 -18.92 -16.08
N ASP A 75 6.03 -19.10 -14.86
CA ASP A 75 4.90 -19.99 -14.58
C ASP A 75 3.91 -19.33 -13.60
N GLU A 76 2.79 -18.81 -14.13
CA GLU A 76 1.71 -18.24 -13.33
C GLU A 76 1.10 -19.25 -12.33
N ALA A 77 1.23 -20.56 -12.54
CA ALA A 77 0.77 -21.54 -11.56
C ALA A 77 1.63 -21.55 -10.29
N ASN A 78 2.85 -21.01 -10.34
CA ASN A 78 3.87 -21.20 -9.32
C ASN A 78 3.72 -20.23 -8.13
N TYR A 79 3.23 -19.02 -8.33
CA TYR A 79 3.14 -18.02 -7.25
C TYR A 79 2.21 -18.48 -6.11
N LYS A 80 1.14 -19.24 -6.41
CA LYS A 80 0.25 -19.80 -5.39
C LYS A 80 0.93 -20.89 -4.57
N ALA A 81 1.78 -21.72 -5.19
CA ALA A 81 2.55 -22.74 -4.49
C ALA A 81 3.61 -22.10 -3.57
N VAL A 82 4.34 -21.11 -4.09
CA VAL A 82 5.28 -20.29 -3.32
C VAL A 82 4.59 -19.64 -2.12
N ALA A 83 3.39 -19.10 -2.29
CA ALA A 83 2.63 -18.49 -1.19
C ALA A 83 2.27 -19.51 -0.10
N ARG A 84 1.89 -20.74 -0.47
CA ARG A 84 1.62 -21.82 0.50
C ARG A 84 2.87 -22.25 1.26
N GLN A 85 4.02 -22.29 0.58
CA GLN A 85 5.30 -22.61 1.21
C GLN A 85 5.72 -21.50 2.17
N LEU A 86 5.59 -20.24 1.75
CA LEU A 86 5.87 -19.08 2.59
C LEU A 86 4.98 -19.06 3.84
N LEU A 87 3.68 -19.33 3.68
CA LEU A 87 2.76 -19.50 4.81
C LEU A 87 3.20 -20.63 5.74
N SER A 88 3.66 -21.77 5.19
CA SER A 88 4.13 -22.89 6.02
C SER A 88 5.33 -22.49 6.86
N VAL A 89 6.27 -21.72 6.31
CA VAL A 89 7.40 -21.13 7.06
C VAL A 89 6.89 -20.19 8.16
N MET A 90 5.94 -19.30 7.86
CA MET A 90 5.36 -18.40 8.87
C MET A 90 4.71 -19.12 10.05
N LEU A 91 4.19 -20.33 9.82
CA LEU A 91 3.55 -21.16 10.85
C LEU A 91 4.55 -21.93 11.70
N SER A 92 5.80 -22.07 11.24
CA SER A 92 6.88 -22.77 11.94
C SER A 92 7.72 -21.86 12.85
N ILE A 93 7.40 -20.56 12.91
CA ILE A 93 8.08 -19.52 13.71
C ILE A 93 7.17 -19.01 14.82
#